data_AF-A0A7C5GAY4-F1
#
_entry.id   AF-A0A7C5GAY4-F1
#
_cell.length_a   1.000
_cell.length_b   1.000
_cell.length_c   1.000
_cell.angle_alpha   90.00
_cell.angle_beta   90.00
_cell.angle_gamma   90.00
#
_symmetry.space_group_name_H-M   'P 1'
#
loop_
_entity.id
_entity.type
_entity.pdbx_description
1 polymer ?
#
loop_
_entity_poly.entity_id
_entity_poly.type
_entity_poly.pdbx_seq_one_letter_code
_entity_poly.pdbx_strand_id
1 'polypeptide(L)'
;MKLNIYGIWIISLIYMILMGHKFGQLLTLTYVFFLPILSYKALNKTLSINKLIFLFIFIVFLFSIVVRAYFVRVYGDYAMDIIEQRIFSMEGQVTYTAIQHYFHNELPNTYNQFINEVKYVFGMTSSPVGMDYLMEKIMPSELLSTYQQLQVKLAQGYIGILLYLYHKIFLVLFIHCLFIGSYFFVGYQLLKNIFKFDFILVFLYLKLYFSFAVYYAQGYTDAIFNIKALLFVYILLLVYMIRKIFKKVTIL
;
A
#
# COMPACT_ATOMS: atom_id res chain seq x y z
N MET A 1 1.12 -11.64 29.56
CA MET A 1 -0.09 -10.89 29.18
C MET A 1 -0.36 -11.13 27.69
N LYS A 2 -1.43 -11.83 27.31
CA LYS A 2 -1.78 -11.98 25.88
C LYS A 2 -2.38 -10.66 25.42
N LEU A 3 -1.63 -9.84 24.69
CA LEU A 3 -2.15 -8.62 24.09
C LEU A 3 -3.32 -9.02 23.19
N ASN A 4 -4.55 -8.58 23.51
CA ASN A 4 -5.71 -8.84 22.67
C ASN A 4 -5.67 -7.91 21.45
N ILE A 5 -4.83 -8.28 20.49
CA ILE A 5 -4.58 -7.58 19.24
C ILE A 5 -5.91 -7.27 18.53
N TYR A 6 -6.87 -8.19 18.51
CA TYR A 6 -8.18 -7.93 17.90
C TYR A 6 -8.99 -6.85 18.65
N GLY A 7 -8.87 -6.77 19.98
CA GLY A 7 -9.49 -5.71 20.78
C GLY A 7 -8.93 -4.33 20.45
N ILE A 8 -7.61 -4.22 20.27
CA ILE A 8 -6.97 -2.95 19.87
C ILE A 8 -7.49 -2.50 18.51
N TRP A 9 -7.62 -3.42 17.56
CA TRP A 9 -8.18 -3.11 16.24
C TRP A 9 -9.63 -2.63 16.29
N ILE A 10 -10.50 -3.33 17.04
CA ILE A 10 -11.91 -2.92 17.20
C ILE A 10 -12.00 -1.52 17.81
N ILE A 11 -11.24 -1.24 18.88
CA ILE A 11 -11.21 0.09 19.51
C ILE A 11 -10.73 1.15 18.51
N SER A 12 -9.70 0.82 17.71
CA SER A 12 -9.17 1.73 16.70
C SER A 12 -10.19 2.01 15.58
N LEU A 13 -10.97 1.01 15.16
CA LEU A 13 -12.05 1.19 14.20
C LEU A 13 -13.17 2.08 14.74
N ILE A 14 -13.63 1.81 15.98
CA ILE A 14 -14.66 2.62 16.64
C ILE A 14 -14.18 4.07 16.74
N TYR A 15 -12.94 4.29 17.19
CA TYR A 15 -12.35 5.62 17.26
C TYR A 15 -12.36 6.33 15.89
N MET A 16 -11.95 5.66 14.82
CA MET A 16 -11.95 6.24 13.48
C MET A 16 -13.36 6.61 13.00
N ILE A 17 -14.36 5.78 13.31
CA ILE A 17 -15.77 6.08 13.01
C ILE A 17 -16.24 7.31 13.78
N LEU A 18 -15.93 7.40 15.07
CA LEU A 18 -16.30 8.56 15.92
C LEU A 18 -15.66 9.86 15.44
N MET A 19 -14.44 9.79 14.88
CA MET A 19 -13.75 10.93 14.26
C MET A 19 -14.28 11.31 12.87
N GLY A 20 -15.30 10.62 12.36
CA GLY A 20 -15.89 10.91 11.05
C GLY A 20 -15.00 10.52 9.87
N HIS A 21 -14.00 9.65 10.09
CA HIS A 21 -13.14 9.18 9.02
C HIS A 21 -13.93 8.37 7.99
N LYS A 22 -13.63 8.61 6.71
CA LYS A 22 -14.31 7.94 5.60
C LYS A 22 -13.88 6.49 5.51
N PHE A 23 -14.74 5.69 4.89
CA PHE A 23 -14.59 4.26 4.65
C PHE A 23 -13.18 3.80 4.22
N GLY A 24 -12.51 4.54 3.32
CA GLY A 24 -11.16 4.20 2.88
C GLY A 24 -10.16 4.10 4.03
N GLN A 25 -10.24 4.98 5.03
CA GLN A 25 -9.33 4.97 6.17
C GLN A 25 -9.60 3.80 7.13
N LEU A 26 -10.85 3.35 7.27
CA LEU A 26 -11.20 2.15 8.03
C LEU A 26 -10.63 0.89 7.37
N LEU A 27 -10.72 0.83 6.05
CA LEU A 27 -10.14 -0.25 5.25
C LEU A 27 -8.61 -0.23 5.33
N THR A 28 -7.98 0.94 5.18
CA THR A 28 -6.52 1.10 5.33
C THR A 28 -6.07 0.65 6.72
N LEU A 29 -6.76 1.07 7.79
CA LEU A 29 -6.46 0.64 9.16
C LEU A 29 -6.53 -0.89 9.29
N THR A 30 -7.55 -1.50 8.70
CA THR A 30 -7.73 -2.96 8.69
C THR A 30 -6.56 -3.66 7.98
N TYR A 31 -6.15 -3.17 6.79
CA TYR A 31 -4.98 -3.72 6.09
C TYR A 31 -3.68 -3.53 6.88
N VAL A 32 -3.45 -2.33 7.40
CA VAL A 32 -2.27 -2.00 8.22
C VAL A 32 -2.17 -2.91 9.43
N PHE A 33 -3.32 -3.22 10.06
CA PHE A 33 -3.37 -4.02 11.27
C PHE A 33 -3.21 -5.52 11.02
N PHE A 34 -3.91 -6.07 10.01
CA PHE A 34 -3.92 -7.51 9.79
C PHE A 34 -2.73 -8.01 8.98
N LEU A 35 -2.24 -7.28 7.98
CA LEU A 35 -1.21 -7.79 7.09
C LEU A 35 0.10 -8.22 7.79
N PRO A 36 0.59 -7.56 8.85
CA PRO A 36 1.70 -8.07 9.66
C PRO A 36 1.34 -9.41 10.31
N ILE A 37 0.10 -9.58 10.81
CA ILE A 37 -0.40 -10.81 11.46
C ILE A 37 -0.46 -11.95 10.45
N LEU A 38 -1.00 -11.69 9.26
CA LEU A 38 -1.04 -12.67 8.17
C LEU A 38 0.39 -13.09 7.82
N SER A 39 1.29 -12.11 7.64
CA SER A 39 2.70 -12.34 7.32
C SER A 39 3.41 -13.19 8.38
N TYR A 40 3.21 -12.87 9.66
CA TYR A 40 3.77 -13.62 10.78
C TYR A 40 3.29 -15.07 10.83
N LYS A 41 1.98 -15.28 10.71
CA LYS A 41 1.41 -16.63 10.76
C LYS A 41 1.79 -17.47 9.53
N ALA A 42 1.80 -16.86 8.33
CA ALA A 42 2.15 -17.52 7.08
C ALA A 42 3.60 -18.02 7.08
N LEU A 43 4.55 -17.15 7.42
CA LEU A 43 5.97 -17.53 7.43
C LEU A 43 6.33 -18.50 8.57
N ASN A 44 5.59 -18.49 9.68
CA ASN A 44 5.73 -19.49 10.74
C ASN A 44 4.89 -20.76 10.50
N LYS A 45 4.22 -20.89 9.34
CA LYS A 45 3.35 -22.05 8.98
C LYS A 45 2.26 -22.38 10.01
N THR A 46 1.88 -21.41 10.83
CA THR A 46 0.80 -21.55 11.84
C THR A 46 -0.57 -21.18 11.28
N LEU A 47 -0.61 -20.87 9.99
CA LEU A 47 -1.78 -20.37 9.30
C LEU A 47 -2.44 -21.50 8.51
N SER A 48 -3.68 -21.84 8.87
CA SER A 48 -4.56 -22.53 7.91
C SER A 48 -4.99 -21.49 6.88
N ILE A 49 -4.41 -21.57 5.68
CA ILE A 49 -4.72 -20.71 4.53
C ILE A 49 -6.23 -20.64 4.30
N ASN A 50 -6.93 -21.78 4.44
CA ASN A 50 -8.38 -21.89 4.26
C ASN A 50 -9.16 -21.01 5.25
N LYS A 51 -8.77 -20.95 6.53
CA LYS A 51 -9.44 -20.10 7.53
C LYS A 51 -9.25 -18.62 7.23
N LEU A 52 -8.12 -18.25 6.64
CA LEU A 52 -7.80 -16.86 6.33
C LEU A 52 -8.49 -16.40 5.05
N ILE A 53 -8.51 -17.25 4.03
CA ILE A 53 -9.32 -17.04 2.82
C ILE A 53 -10.79 -16.91 3.22
N PHE A 54 -11.30 -17.80 4.08
CA PHE A 54 -12.67 -17.72 4.59
C PHE A 54 -12.94 -16.41 5.35
N LEU A 55 -12.06 -16.03 6.29
CA LEU A 55 -12.20 -14.77 7.02
C LEU A 55 -12.14 -13.55 6.09
N PHE A 56 -11.25 -13.57 5.11
CA PHE A 56 -11.14 -12.50 4.12
C PHE A 56 -12.41 -12.40 3.26
N ILE A 57 -12.89 -13.51 2.71
CA ILE A 57 -14.15 -13.58 1.96
C ILE A 57 -15.31 -13.10 2.83
N PHE A 58 -15.36 -13.53 4.09
CA PHE A 58 -16.40 -13.14 5.03
C PHE A 58 -16.37 -11.63 5.33
N ILE A 59 -15.18 -11.06 5.58
CA ILE A 59 -15.01 -9.62 5.78
C ILE A 59 -15.42 -8.87 4.51
N VAL A 60 -14.92 -9.27 3.34
CA VAL A 60 -15.30 -8.66 2.05
C VAL A 60 -16.81 -8.72 1.84
N PHE A 61 -17.45 -9.85 2.13
CA PHE A 61 -18.88 -10.02 2.02
C PHE A 61 -19.67 -9.10 2.96
N LEU A 62 -19.32 -9.09 4.26
CA LEU A 62 -19.92 -8.17 5.24
C LEU A 62 -19.77 -6.72 4.81
N PHE A 63 -18.59 -6.38 4.29
CA PHE A 63 -18.26 -5.04 3.84
C PHE A 63 -19.08 -4.65 2.61
N SER A 64 -19.22 -5.56 1.63
CA SER A 64 -20.08 -5.36 0.46
C SER A 64 -21.54 -5.11 0.86
N ILE A 65 -22.05 -5.80 1.89
CA ILE A 65 -23.40 -5.55 2.43
C ILE A 65 -23.52 -4.15 3.02
N VAL A 66 -22.57 -3.75 3.88
CA VAL A 66 -22.60 -2.43 4.54
C VAL A 66 -22.47 -1.30 3.51
N VAL A 67 -21.57 -1.42 2.55
CA VAL A 67 -21.40 -0.47 1.45
C VAL A 67 -22.68 -0.38 0.65
N ARG A 68 -23.25 -1.51 0.22
CA ARG A 68 -24.50 -1.53 -0.53
C ARG A 68 -25.64 -0.86 0.24
N ALA A 69 -25.82 -1.21 1.51
CA ALA A 69 -26.87 -0.62 2.35
C ALA A 69 -26.70 0.91 2.48
N TYR A 70 -25.48 1.39 2.66
CA TYR A 70 -25.20 2.82 2.72
C TYR A 70 -25.50 3.51 1.38
N PHE A 71 -25.02 2.97 0.26
CA PHE A 71 -25.22 3.58 -1.05
C PHE A 71 -26.68 3.53 -1.49
N VAL A 72 -27.41 2.44 -1.24
CA VAL A 72 -28.86 2.37 -1.51
C VAL A 72 -29.60 3.42 -0.69
N ARG A 73 -29.22 3.64 0.57
CA ARG A 73 -29.82 4.69 1.40
C ARG A 73 -29.57 6.10 0.85
N VAL A 74 -28.39 6.36 0.30
CA VAL A 74 -27.99 7.71 -0.13
C VAL A 74 -28.38 8.02 -1.59
N TYR A 75 -28.31 7.01 -2.47
CA TYR A 75 -28.43 7.19 -3.92
C TYR A 75 -29.59 6.39 -4.55
N GLY A 76 -30.36 5.64 -3.76
CA GLY A 76 -31.53 4.90 -4.24
C GLY A 76 -31.15 3.87 -5.30
N ASP A 77 -31.89 3.87 -6.42
CA ASP A 77 -31.75 2.89 -7.50
C ASP A 77 -30.41 2.97 -8.22
N TYR A 78 -29.75 4.14 -8.23
CA TYR A 78 -28.42 4.34 -8.83
C TYR A 78 -27.27 3.82 -7.97
N ALA A 79 -27.56 3.28 -6.79
CA ALA A 79 -26.52 2.84 -5.85
C ALA A 79 -25.60 1.77 -6.44
N MET A 80 -26.14 0.81 -7.21
CA MET A 80 -25.34 -0.24 -7.83
C MET A 80 -24.46 0.31 -8.96
N ASP A 81 -25.01 1.17 -9.82
CA ASP A 81 -24.25 1.84 -10.88
C ASP A 81 -23.10 2.66 -10.29
N ILE A 82 -23.35 3.41 -9.21
CA ILE A 82 -22.32 4.21 -8.53
C ILE A 82 -21.29 3.29 -7.83
N ILE A 83 -21.69 2.17 -7.23
CA ILE A 83 -20.75 1.21 -6.63
C ILE A 83 -19.86 0.59 -7.72
N GLU A 84 -20.45 0.14 -8.83
CA GLU A 84 -19.71 -0.42 -9.96
C GLU A 84 -18.77 0.63 -10.56
N GLN A 85 -19.24 1.86 -10.73
CA GLN A 85 -18.40 2.98 -11.14
C GLN A 85 -17.29 3.25 -10.12
N ARG A 86 -17.52 3.17 -8.81
CA ARG A 86 -16.44 3.39 -7.83
C ARG A 86 -15.41 2.27 -7.81
N ILE A 87 -15.85 1.01 -7.84
CA ILE A 87 -14.98 -0.17 -7.74
C ILE A 87 -14.23 -0.38 -9.06
N PHE A 88 -14.95 -0.44 -10.17
CA PHE A 88 -14.37 -0.73 -11.48
C PHE A 88 -13.90 0.54 -12.19
N SER A 89 -14.56 1.69 -11.97
CA SER A 89 -14.24 2.94 -12.67
C SER A 89 -13.36 3.94 -11.90
N MET A 90 -13.04 3.80 -10.61
CA MET A 90 -12.10 4.75 -9.95
C MET A 90 -10.80 4.11 -9.46
N GLU A 91 -10.82 2.84 -9.03
CA GLU A 91 -9.59 2.14 -8.58
C GLU A 91 -9.10 1.14 -9.65
N GLY A 92 -10.02 0.43 -10.31
CA GLY A 92 -9.72 -0.46 -11.43
C GLY A 92 -9.31 0.28 -12.71
N GLN A 93 -9.92 1.44 -13.01
CA GLN A 93 -9.62 2.23 -14.21
C GLN A 93 -8.18 2.69 -14.26
N VAL A 94 -7.57 3.07 -13.14
CA VAL A 94 -6.18 3.54 -13.13
C VAL A 94 -5.23 2.49 -13.71
N THR A 95 -5.39 1.25 -13.29
CA THR A 95 -4.61 0.11 -13.79
C THR A 95 -5.11 -0.37 -15.15
N TYR A 96 -6.42 -0.43 -15.36
CA TYR A 96 -7.02 -0.87 -16.64
C TYR A 96 -6.67 0.08 -17.79
N THR A 97 -6.78 1.39 -17.60
CA THR A 97 -6.41 2.41 -18.59
C THR A 97 -4.92 2.35 -18.90
N ALA A 98 -4.06 2.17 -17.89
CA ALA A 98 -2.63 1.95 -18.11
C ALA A 98 -2.35 0.69 -18.96
N ILE A 99 -3.09 -0.39 -18.72
CA ILE A 99 -3.02 -1.63 -19.50
C ILE A 99 -3.53 -1.40 -20.93
N GLN A 100 -4.62 -0.66 -21.11
CA GLN A 100 -5.17 -0.34 -22.44
C GLN A 100 -4.18 0.48 -23.26
N HIS A 101 -3.61 1.55 -22.72
CA HIS A 101 -2.57 2.32 -23.42
C HIS A 101 -1.34 1.48 -23.73
N TYR A 102 -0.98 0.53 -22.86
CA TYR A 102 0.08 -0.43 -23.13
C TYR A 102 -0.21 -1.30 -24.36
N PHE A 103 -1.41 -1.89 -24.45
CA PHE A 103 -1.77 -2.73 -25.59
C PHE A 103 -1.97 -1.95 -26.90
N HIS A 104 -2.30 -0.66 -26.84
CA HIS A 104 -2.50 0.19 -28.00
C HIS A 104 -1.24 0.96 -28.46
N ASN A 105 -0.06 0.72 -27.84
CA ASN A 105 1.21 1.41 -28.12
C ASN A 105 1.16 2.95 -27.98
N GLU A 106 0.23 3.47 -27.18
CA GLU A 106 0.04 4.92 -27.00
C GLU A 106 0.91 5.50 -25.88
N LEU A 107 1.87 4.72 -25.36
CA LEU A 107 2.66 5.13 -24.20
C LEU A 107 3.82 6.05 -24.62
N PRO A 108 3.84 7.33 -24.19
CA PRO A 108 4.89 8.27 -24.55
C PRO A 108 6.19 7.96 -23.80
N ASN A 109 7.30 8.22 -24.49
CA ASN A 109 8.71 8.18 -24.08
C ASN A 109 8.99 7.91 -22.58
N THR A 110 8.96 6.62 -22.21
CA THR A 110 9.01 6.07 -20.85
C THR A 110 10.28 6.42 -20.06
N TYR A 111 11.38 6.70 -20.76
CA TYR A 111 12.67 7.01 -20.16
C TYR A 111 12.69 8.36 -19.42
N ASN A 112 12.06 9.39 -20.00
CA ASN A 112 12.02 10.72 -19.37
C ASN A 112 11.23 10.69 -18.07
N GLN A 113 10.13 9.93 -18.02
CA GLN A 113 9.37 9.80 -16.78
C GLN A 113 10.14 9.03 -15.72
N PHE A 114 10.86 7.97 -16.08
CA PHE A 114 11.76 7.30 -15.15
C PHE A 114 12.81 8.26 -14.57
N ILE A 115 13.41 9.12 -15.39
CA ILE A 115 14.33 10.16 -14.91
C ILE A 115 13.63 11.12 -13.94
N ASN A 116 12.39 11.51 -14.23
CA ASN A 116 11.62 12.40 -13.34
C ASN A 116 11.35 11.74 -11.98
N GLU A 117 10.96 10.46 -11.94
CA GLU A 117 10.81 9.69 -10.69
C GLU A 117 12.11 9.72 -9.88
N VAL A 118 13.25 9.43 -10.53
CA VAL A 118 14.56 9.46 -9.86
C VAL A 118 14.91 10.86 -9.35
N LYS A 119 14.73 11.90 -10.17
CA LYS A 119 14.98 13.29 -9.76
C LYS A 119 14.09 13.70 -8.59
N TYR A 120 12.84 13.24 -8.56
CA TYR A 120 11.90 13.56 -7.50
C TYR A 120 12.33 12.98 -6.16
N VAL A 121 12.85 11.75 -6.15
CA VAL A 121 13.46 11.13 -4.95
C VAL A 121 14.53 12.03 -4.31
N PHE A 122 15.29 12.76 -5.13
CA PHE A 122 16.34 13.68 -4.69
C PHE A 122 15.89 15.15 -4.57
N GLY A 123 14.60 15.45 -4.76
CA GLY A 123 14.07 16.82 -4.72
C GLY A 123 14.57 17.70 -5.87
N MET A 124 14.99 17.12 -6.98
CA MET A 124 15.58 17.80 -8.14
C MET A 124 14.57 18.12 -9.25
N THR A 125 13.28 17.80 -9.05
CA THR A 125 12.21 18.14 -9.99
C THR A 125 10.90 18.40 -9.27
N SER A 126 10.07 19.27 -9.86
CA SER A 126 8.66 19.47 -9.51
C SER A 126 7.73 18.81 -10.53
N SER A 127 8.27 18.06 -11.49
CA SER A 127 7.46 17.31 -12.44
C SER A 127 6.55 16.31 -11.72
N PRO A 128 5.34 16.07 -12.26
CA PRO A 128 4.41 15.09 -11.73
C PRO A 128 5.03 13.69 -11.79
N VAL A 129 4.90 12.94 -10.68
CA VAL A 129 5.41 11.57 -10.50
C VAL A 129 4.36 10.70 -9.82
N GLY A 130 4.55 9.38 -9.85
CA GLY A 130 3.65 8.42 -9.22
C GLY A 130 2.20 8.60 -9.66
N MET A 131 1.29 8.74 -8.69
CA MET A 131 -0.14 8.91 -8.99
C MET A 131 -0.45 10.21 -9.72
N ASP A 132 0.30 11.29 -9.46
CA ASP A 132 0.03 12.59 -10.07
C ASP A 132 0.32 12.54 -11.58
N TYR A 133 1.41 11.86 -11.97
CA TYR A 133 1.70 11.58 -13.38
C TYR A 133 0.61 10.72 -14.02
N LEU A 134 0.14 9.69 -13.32
CA LEU A 134 -0.86 8.79 -13.86
C LEU A 134 -2.22 9.48 -14.03
N MET A 135 -2.62 10.29 -13.05
CA MET A 135 -3.83 11.11 -13.11
C MET A 135 -3.81 12.08 -14.30
N GLU A 136 -2.66 12.71 -14.58
CA GLU A 136 -2.49 13.54 -15.79
C GLU A 136 -2.70 12.81 -17.11
N LYS A 137 -2.47 11.49 -17.14
CA LYS A 137 -2.62 10.69 -18.37
C LYS A 137 -4.03 10.15 -18.56
N ILE A 138 -4.75 9.88 -17.47
CA ILE A 138 -6.03 9.16 -17.54
C ILE A 138 -7.24 10.05 -17.24
N MET A 139 -7.05 11.21 -16.62
CA MET A 139 -8.15 12.10 -16.22
C MET A 139 -8.32 13.26 -17.21
N PRO A 140 -9.57 13.68 -17.49
CA PRO A 140 -9.84 14.97 -18.12
C PRO A 140 -9.24 16.12 -17.30
N SER A 141 -8.71 17.15 -17.97
CA SER A 141 -8.02 18.29 -17.34
C SER A 141 -8.89 19.04 -16.32
N GLU A 142 -10.18 19.17 -16.60
CA GLU A 142 -11.17 19.79 -15.72
C GLU A 142 -11.29 19.04 -14.38
N LEU A 143 -11.32 17.71 -14.43
CA LEU A 143 -11.43 16.84 -13.26
C LEU A 143 -10.10 16.80 -12.48
N LEU A 144 -8.97 16.75 -13.19
CA LEU A 144 -7.64 16.77 -12.60
C LEU A 144 -7.43 18.02 -11.73
N SER A 145 -7.77 19.20 -12.26
CA SER A 145 -7.62 20.48 -11.53
C SER A 145 -8.42 20.49 -10.22
N THR A 146 -9.64 19.96 -10.25
CA THR A 146 -10.50 19.82 -9.06
C THR A 146 -9.88 18.89 -8.02
N TYR A 147 -9.33 17.74 -8.45
CA TYR A 147 -8.67 16.79 -7.55
C TYR A 147 -7.40 17.37 -6.94
N GLN A 148 -6.59 18.08 -7.71
CA GLN A 148 -5.38 18.75 -7.23
C GLN A 148 -5.71 19.84 -6.19
N GLN A 149 -6.74 20.66 -6.45
CA GLN A 149 -7.20 21.69 -5.50
C GLN A 149 -7.69 21.08 -4.18
N LEU A 150 -8.41 19.96 -4.25
CA LEU A 150 -8.91 19.25 -3.07
C LEU A 150 -7.87 18.33 -2.41
N GLN A 151 -6.64 18.28 -2.95
CA GLN A 151 -5.58 17.35 -2.53
C GLN A 151 -6.05 15.88 -2.50
N VAL A 152 -6.97 15.52 -3.40
CA VAL A 152 -7.50 14.16 -3.53
C VAL A 152 -6.63 13.39 -4.51
N LYS A 153 -6.09 12.25 -4.07
CA LYS A 153 -5.31 11.34 -4.89
C LYS A 153 -6.10 10.07 -5.16
N LEU A 154 -5.95 9.51 -6.37
CA LEU A 154 -6.45 8.17 -6.66
C LEU A 154 -5.65 7.13 -5.86
N ALA A 155 -6.17 5.90 -5.81
CA ALA A 155 -5.55 4.78 -5.12
C ALA A 155 -5.27 3.62 -6.10
N GLN A 156 -4.43 2.69 -5.66
CA GLN A 156 -4.09 1.43 -6.36
C GLN A 156 -3.42 1.60 -7.74
N GLY A 157 -2.76 2.73 -7.99
CA GLY A 157 -2.14 3.02 -9.29
C GLY A 157 -0.75 2.43 -9.50
N TYR A 158 -0.16 1.74 -8.52
CA TYR A 158 1.25 1.32 -8.61
C TYR A 158 1.51 0.36 -9.79
N ILE A 159 0.57 -0.54 -10.13
CA ILE A 159 0.72 -1.41 -11.33
C ILE A 159 0.72 -0.54 -12.57
N GLY A 160 -0.22 0.41 -12.65
CA GLY A 160 -0.29 1.37 -13.75
C GLY A 160 1.02 2.13 -13.91
N ILE A 161 1.54 2.73 -12.84
CA ILE A 161 2.82 3.46 -12.86
C ILE A 161 3.97 2.58 -13.34
N LEU A 162 4.09 1.34 -12.83
CA LEU A 162 5.12 0.41 -13.29
C LEU A 162 4.97 0.08 -14.79
N LEU A 163 3.74 -0.09 -15.29
CA LEU A 163 3.49 -0.29 -16.73
C LEU A 163 3.92 0.90 -17.56
N TYR A 164 3.62 2.13 -17.10
CA TYR A 164 4.07 3.36 -17.75
C TYR A 164 5.60 3.52 -17.73
N LEU A 165 6.28 3.11 -16.65
CA LEU A 165 7.73 3.26 -16.53
C LEU A 165 8.51 2.21 -17.34
N TYR A 166 8.08 0.96 -17.29
CA TYR A 166 8.88 -0.16 -17.79
C TYR A 166 8.42 -0.69 -19.14
N HIS A 167 7.16 -0.48 -19.53
CA HIS A 167 6.57 -0.96 -20.79
C HIS A 167 6.90 -2.44 -21.08
N LYS A 168 7.02 -3.25 -20.03
CA LYS A 168 7.35 -4.67 -20.11
C LYS A 168 6.60 -5.40 -19.01
N ILE A 169 5.47 -6.02 -19.35
CA ILE A 169 4.56 -6.66 -18.38
C ILE A 169 5.29 -7.65 -17.47
N PHE A 170 6.22 -8.46 -17.99
CA PHE A 170 6.98 -9.41 -17.16
C PHE A 170 7.91 -8.74 -16.16
N LEU A 171 8.54 -7.61 -16.54
CA LEU A 171 9.38 -6.83 -15.63
C LEU A 171 8.52 -6.19 -14.55
N VAL A 172 7.34 -5.66 -14.90
CA VAL A 172 6.37 -5.12 -13.95
C VAL A 172 5.91 -6.18 -12.95
N LEU A 173 5.54 -7.36 -13.42
CA LEU A 173 5.13 -8.48 -12.56
C LEU A 173 6.28 -8.92 -11.64
N PHE A 174 7.51 -9.01 -12.16
CA PHE A 174 8.69 -9.34 -11.35
C PHE A 174 8.92 -8.32 -10.24
N ILE A 175 8.93 -7.03 -10.60
CA ILE A 175 9.10 -5.92 -9.65
C ILE A 175 7.97 -5.96 -8.60
N HIS A 176 6.73 -6.13 -9.04
CA HIS A 176 5.57 -6.24 -8.16
C HIS A 176 5.71 -7.38 -7.14
N CYS A 177 6.07 -8.58 -7.59
CA CYS A 177 6.31 -9.73 -6.73
C CYS A 177 7.44 -9.47 -5.73
N LEU A 178 8.53 -8.82 -6.16
CA LEU A 178 9.66 -8.46 -5.29
C LEU A 178 9.22 -7.49 -4.19
N PHE A 179 8.46 -6.45 -4.54
CA PHE A 179 7.92 -5.52 -3.54
C PHE A 179 6.95 -6.24 -2.59
N ILE A 180 6.13 -7.20 -3.08
CA ILE A 180 5.13 -7.87 -2.24
C ILE A 180 5.88 -8.72 -1.22
N GLY A 181 6.84 -9.51 -1.69
CA GLY A 181 7.69 -10.33 -0.83
C GLY A 181 8.40 -9.48 0.22
N SER A 182 8.92 -8.32 -0.17
CA SER A 182 9.55 -7.37 0.74
C SER A 182 8.58 -6.80 1.79
N TYR A 183 7.37 -6.44 1.39
CA TYR A 183 6.35 -5.92 2.30
C TYR A 183 5.87 -6.98 3.30
N PHE A 184 5.63 -8.21 2.84
CA PHE A 184 5.35 -9.35 3.71
C PHE A 184 6.49 -9.64 4.69
N PHE A 185 7.75 -9.58 4.21
CA PHE A 185 8.91 -9.75 5.07
C PHE A 185 9.00 -8.67 6.16
N VAL A 186 8.80 -7.41 5.79
CA VAL A 186 8.78 -6.28 6.74
C VAL A 186 7.65 -6.45 7.76
N GLY A 187 6.44 -6.81 7.32
CA GLY A 187 5.31 -7.10 8.21
C GLY A 187 5.60 -8.24 9.18
N TYR A 188 6.25 -9.30 8.72
CA TYR A 188 6.69 -10.41 9.57
C TYR A 188 7.70 -9.97 10.63
N GLN A 189 8.74 -9.23 10.23
CA GLN A 189 9.75 -8.74 11.18
C GLN A 189 9.16 -7.77 12.19
N LEU A 190 8.23 -6.90 11.76
CA LEU A 190 7.53 -5.99 12.66
C LEU A 190 6.86 -6.76 13.80
N LEU A 191 6.01 -7.74 13.50
CA LEU A 191 5.34 -8.52 14.54
C LEU A 191 6.28 -9.38 15.37
N LYS A 192 7.28 -10.00 14.74
CA LYS A 192 8.28 -10.78 15.45
C LYS A 192 9.00 -9.95 16.53
N ASN A 193 9.29 -8.68 16.23
CA ASN A 193 9.95 -7.78 17.16
C ASN A 193 8.97 -7.18 18.20
N ILE A 194 7.70 -6.99 17.85
CA ILE A 194 6.63 -6.66 18.81
C ILE A 194 6.53 -7.75 19.88
N PHE A 195 6.47 -9.03 19.48
CA PHE A 195 6.40 -10.13 20.44
C PHE A 195 7.65 -10.30 21.30
N LYS A 196 8.80 -9.79 20.83
CA LYS A 196 10.07 -9.78 21.57
C LYS A 196 10.27 -8.50 22.41
N PHE A 197 9.33 -7.56 22.36
CA PHE A 197 9.44 -6.24 22.99
C PHE A 197 10.71 -5.46 22.58
N ASP A 198 11.14 -5.63 21.34
CA ASP A 198 12.33 -4.95 20.80
C ASP A 198 11.96 -3.60 20.19
N PHE A 199 11.73 -2.60 21.04
CA PHE A 199 11.18 -1.31 20.64
C PHE A 199 11.97 -0.59 19.54
N ILE A 200 13.30 -0.72 19.53
CA ILE A 200 14.15 -0.12 18.49
C ILE A 200 13.81 -0.73 17.14
N LEU A 201 13.81 -2.07 17.03
CA LEU A 201 13.48 -2.73 15.77
C LEU A 201 12.01 -2.51 15.38
N VAL A 202 11.09 -2.50 16.35
CA VAL A 202 9.67 -2.20 16.09
C VAL A 202 9.52 -0.83 15.43
N PHE A 203 10.17 0.20 15.97
CA PHE A 203 10.11 1.55 15.40
C PHE A 203 10.65 1.59 13.96
N LEU A 204 11.82 0.99 13.72
CA LEU A 204 12.43 0.96 12.39
C LEU A 204 11.56 0.22 11.36
N TYR A 205 11.04 -0.96 11.73
CA TYR A 205 10.18 -1.74 10.84
C TYR A 205 8.81 -1.10 10.62
N LEU A 206 8.25 -0.40 11.63
CA LEU A 206 6.98 0.31 11.50
C LEU A 206 7.10 1.42 10.45
N LYS A 207 8.21 2.17 10.44
CA LYS A 207 8.43 3.21 9.44
C LYS A 207 8.52 2.63 8.03
N LEU A 208 9.31 1.57 7.84
CA LEU A 208 9.40 0.90 6.54
C LEU A 208 8.04 0.35 6.11
N TYR A 209 7.30 -0.26 7.02
CA TYR A 209 5.97 -0.82 6.75
C TYR A 209 5.02 0.25 6.19
N PHE A 210 4.97 1.44 6.79
CA PHE A 210 4.17 2.54 6.26
C PHE A 210 4.67 3.07 4.91
N SER A 211 5.99 3.11 4.68
CA SER A 211 6.55 3.45 3.37
C SER A 211 6.09 2.50 2.27
N PHE A 212 6.10 1.18 2.53
CA PHE A 212 5.54 0.19 1.60
C PHE A 212 4.04 0.37 1.43
N ALA A 213 3.29 0.63 2.50
CA ALA A 213 1.84 0.85 2.41
C ALA A 213 1.50 2.05 1.51
N VAL A 214 2.25 3.15 1.61
CA VAL A 214 2.07 4.33 0.73
C VAL A 214 2.40 3.99 -0.72
N TYR A 215 3.52 3.31 -0.97
CA TYR A 215 3.87 2.84 -2.32
C TYR A 215 2.80 1.93 -2.92
N TYR A 216 2.23 0.99 -2.15
CA TYR A 216 1.16 0.13 -2.65
C TYR A 216 -0.15 0.87 -2.88
N ALA A 217 -0.50 1.78 -1.99
CA ALA A 217 -1.75 2.52 -2.09
C ALA A 217 -1.70 3.57 -3.20
N GLN A 218 -0.56 4.21 -3.45
CA GLN A 218 -0.47 5.41 -4.30
C GLN A 218 0.56 5.28 -5.43
N GLY A 219 1.43 4.27 -5.41
CA GLY A 219 2.47 4.07 -6.42
C GLY A 219 3.64 5.07 -6.36
N TYR A 220 3.75 5.84 -5.29
CA TYR A 220 4.84 6.78 -5.06
C TYR A 220 6.16 6.04 -4.78
N THR A 221 7.04 6.01 -5.77
CA THR A 221 8.35 5.34 -5.69
C THR A 221 9.24 5.99 -4.62
N ASP A 222 9.13 7.31 -4.44
CA ASP A 222 9.81 8.08 -3.42
C ASP A 222 9.42 7.69 -2.00
N ALA A 223 8.25 7.09 -1.78
CA ALA A 223 7.87 6.60 -0.45
C ALA A 223 8.86 5.55 0.08
N ILE A 224 9.45 4.74 -0.82
CA ILE A 224 10.43 3.69 -0.51
C ILE A 224 11.87 4.17 -0.73
N PHE A 225 12.12 4.95 -1.78
CA PHE A 225 13.47 5.34 -2.16
C PHE A 225 13.92 6.70 -1.61
N ASN A 226 13.07 7.42 -0.86
CA ASN A 226 13.52 8.65 -0.21
C ASN A 226 14.67 8.41 0.78
N ILE A 227 15.46 9.46 0.99
CA ILE A 227 16.62 9.44 1.88
C ILE A 227 16.28 8.97 3.30
N LYS A 228 15.07 9.26 3.80
CA LYS A 228 14.63 8.83 5.13
C LYS A 228 14.50 7.31 5.15
N ALA A 229 13.75 6.72 4.22
CA ALA A 229 13.55 5.27 4.12
C ALA A 229 14.88 4.53 3.92
N LEU A 230 15.78 5.04 3.08
CA LEU A 230 17.12 4.50 2.90
C LEU A 230 17.94 4.53 4.21
N LEU A 231 17.86 5.63 4.96
CA LEU A 231 18.48 5.73 6.29
C LEU A 231 17.93 4.67 7.26
N PHE A 232 16.62 4.43 7.27
CA PHE A 232 16.02 3.37 8.09
C PHE A 232 16.52 1.97 7.71
N VAL A 233 16.67 1.69 6.41
CA VAL A 233 17.27 0.43 5.94
C VAL A 233 18.73 0.32 6.40
N TYR A 234 19.51 1.39 6.28
CA TYR A 234 20.91 1.41 6.71
C TYR A 234 21.06 1.20 8.22
N ILE A 235 20.25 1.88 9.03
CA ILE A 235 20.22 1.70 10.49
C ILE A 235 19.84 0.26 10.85
N LEU A 236 18.85 -0.33 10.16
CA LEU A 236 18.51 -1.74 10.37
C LEU A 236 19.70 -2.66 10.10
N LEU A 237 20.40 -2.47 8.98
CA LEU A 237 21.60 -3.25 8.65
C LEU A 237 22.68 -3.11 9.72
N LEU A 238 22.95 -1.88 10.20
CA LEU A 238 23.89 -1.63 11.29
C LEU A 238 23.47 -2.34 12.58
N VAL A 239 22.20 -2.24 13.00
CA VAL A 239 21.69 -2.92 14.21
C VAL A 239 21.88 -4.43 14.09
N TYR A 240 21.61 -5.02 12.92
CA TYR A 240 21.84 -6.44 12.68
C TYR A 240 23.33 -6.81 12.74
N MET A 241 24.20 -6.01 12.12
CA MET A 241 25.65 -6.24 12.14
C MET A 241 26.21 -6.17 13.57
N ILE A 242 25.86 -5.11 14.30
CA ILE A 242 26.27 -4.89 15.69
C ILE A 242 25.83 -6.07 16.57
N ARG A 243 24.55 -6.46 16.52
CA ARG A 243 24.04 -7.60 17.30
C ARG A 243 24.72 -8.92 16.93
N LYS A 244 25.07 -9.11 15.67
CA LYS A 244 25.81 -10.31 15.22
C LYS A 244 27.22 -10.35 15.79
N ILE A 245 27.91 -9.21 15.86
CA ILE A 245 29.24 -9.09 16.47
C ILE A 245 29.16 -9.37 17.97
N PHE A 246 28.26 -8.69 18.70
CA PHE A 246 28.13 -8.86 20.15
C PHE A 246 27.73 -10.28 20.54
N LYS A 247 26.83 -10.94 19.80
CA LYS A 247 26.49 -12.35 20.04
C LYS A 247 27.67 -13.31 19.87
N LYS A 248 28.63 -13.00 18.99
CA LYS A 248 29.84 -13.82 18.85
C LYS A 248 30.82 -13.62 20.00
N VAL A 249 30.89 -12.41 20.55
CA VAL A 249 31.77 -12.08 21.67
C VAL A 249 31.30 -12.71 22.99
N THR A 250 30.00 -12.93 23.18
CA THR A 250 29.46 -13.58 24.40
C THR A 250 29.63 -15.11 24.43
N ILE A 251 30.11 -15.71 23.33
CA ILE A 251 30.30 -17.17 23.20
C ILE A 251 31.80 -17.55 23.31
N LEU A 252 32.69 -16.56 23.39
CA LEU A 252 34.13 -16.72 23.66
C LEU A 252 34.42 -16.44 25.14
#